data_AF-A0A1I4FX09-F1
#
_entry.id   AF-A0A1I4FX09-F1
#
_cell.length_a   1.000
_cell.length_b   1.000
_cell.length_c   1.000
_cell.angle_alpha   90.00
_cell.angle_beta   90.00
_cell.angle_gamma   90.00
#
_symmetry.space_group_name_H-M   'P 1'
#
loop_
_entity.id
_entity.type
_entity.pdbx_description
1 polymer ?
#
loop_
_entity_poly.entity_id
_entity_poly.type
_entity_poly.pdbx_seq_one_letter_code
_entity_poly.pdbx_strand_id
1 'polypeptide(L)' 'MVRTALFEAAHIMLTRATRFSSLKHWALDVAKRRGMKRAKVALARKLGVVLHRMWVDATEFRWSKAATMA' A
#
# COMPACT_ATOMS: atom_id res chain seq x y z
N MET A 1 -2.44 -1.51 18.52
CA MET A 1 -3.40 -0.53 17.96
C MET A 1 -3.17 -0.38 16.46
N VAL A 2 -4.22 -0.27 15.65
CA VAL A 2 -4.25 -0.39 14.17
C VAL A 2 -3.06 0.22 13.42
N ARG A 3 -2.56 1.39 13.88
CA ARG A 3 -1.38 2.06 13.31
C ARG A 3 -0.13 1.17 13.27
N THR A 4 0.13 0.37 14.30
CA THR A 4 1.32 -0.51 14.36
C THR A 4 1.19 -1.64 13.34
N ALA A 5 0.02 -2.28 13.25
CA ALA A 5 -0.23 -3.35 12.28
C ALA A 5 -0.05 -2.86 10.84
N LEU A 6 -0.54 -1.65 10.51
CA LEU A 6 -0.35 -1.06 9.19
C LEU A 6 1.12 -0.74 8.88
N PHE A 7 1.90 -0.36 9.90
CA PHE A 7 3.33 -0.10 9.72
C PHE A 7 4.14 -1.38 9.49
N GLU A 8 3.84 -2.45 10.23
CA GLU A 8 4.46 -3.76 10.03
C GLU A 8 4.08 -4.36 8.68
N ALA A 9 2.81 -4.26 8.28
CA ALA A 9 2.35 -4.65 6.96
C ALA A 9 3.08 -3.87 5.85
N ALA A 10 3.20 -2.55 5.99
CA ALA A 10 3.96 -1.71 5.07
C ALA A 10 5.44 -2.12 5.00
N HIS A 11 6.04 -2.50 6.13
CA HIS A 11 7.41 -2.97 6.17
C HIS A 11 7.58 -4.28 5.39
N ILE A 12 6.75 -5.29 5.67
CA ILE A 12 6.77 -6.59 4.97
C ILE A 12 6.49 -6.41 3.47
N MET A 13 5.57 -5.51 3.10
CA MET A 13 5.25 -5.25 1.69
C MET A 13 6.44 -4.66 0.91
N LEU A 14 7.32 -3.91 1.59
CA LEU A 14 8.51 -3.32 0.99
C LEU A 14 9.74 -4.24 1.01
N THR A 15 9.87 -5.13 1.99
CA THR A 15 11.08 -5.96 2.17
C THR A 15 10.92 -7.42 1.81
N ARG A 16 9.72 -8.00 1.94
CA ARG A 16 9.51 -9.45 1.80
C ARG A 16 8.48 -9.82 0.73
N ALA A 17 7.49 -8.96 0.46
CA ALA A 17 6.47 -9.28 -0.52
C ALA A 17 7.09 -9.35 -1.93
N THR A 18 7.00 -10.51 -2.57
CA THR A 18 7.48 -10.72 -3.95
C THR A 18 6.49 -10.20 -4.98
N ARG A 19 5.19 -10.21 -4.66
CA ARG A 19 4.12 -9.74 -5.55
C ARG A 19 4.19 -8.21 -5.73
N PHE A 20 4.29 -7.77 -6.98
CA PHE A 20 4.21 -6.35 -7.33
C PHE A 20 2.77 -5.87 -7.30
N SER A 21 2.59 -4.65 -6.79
CA SER A 21 1.34 -3.91 -6.83
C SER A 21 1.62 -2.46 -7.17
N SER A 22 0.63 -1.76 -7.72
CA SER A 22 0.68 -0.30 -7.93
C SER A 22 1.04 0.45 -6.65
N LEU A 23 0.56 -0.06 -5.50
CA LEU A 23 0.84 0.48 -4.18
C LEU A 23 2.30 0.28 -3.75
N LYS A 24 2.87 -0.89 -4.02
CA LYS A 24 4.29 -1.18 -3.76
C LYS A 24 5.20 -0.29 -4.61
N HIS A 25 4.90 -0.17 -5.91
CA HIS A 25 5.66 0.68 -6.82
C HIS A 25 5.63 2.13 -6.34
N TRP A 26 4.44 2.67 -6.04
CA TRP A 26 4.31 4.03 -5.50
C TRP A 26 5.14 4.22 -4.22
N ALA A 27 5.13 3.26 -3.30
CA ALA A 27 5.91 3.35 -2.07
C ALA A 27 7.43 3.30 -2.30
N LEU A 28 7.90 2.51 -3.28
CA LEU A 28 9.31 2.50 -3.68
C LEU A 28 9.74 3.82 -4.30
N ASP A 29 8.88 4.46 -5.09
CA ASP A 29 9.17 5.79 -5.64
C ASP A 29 9.24 6.86 -4.53
N VAL A 30 8.35 6.79 -3.53
CA VAL A 30 8.45 7.64 -2.34
C VAL A 30 9.75 7.37 -1.57
N ALA A 31 10.21 6.12 -1.51
CA ALA A 31 11.47 5.76 -0.87
C ALA A 31 12.67 6.37 -1.60
N LYS A 32 12.67 6.37 -2.93
CA LYS A 32 13.70 7.03 -3.75
C LYS A 32 13.74 8.54 -3.50
N ARG A 33 12.58 9.20 -3.41
CA ARG A 33 12.49 10.67 -3.28
C ARG A 33 12.68 11.20 -1.85
N ARG A 34 12.25 10.46 -0.83
CA ARG A 34 12.14 10.96 0.56
C ARG A 34 12.75 10.01 1.61
N GLY A 35 13.30 8.87 1.19
CA GLY A 35 13.91 7.87 2.05
C GLY A 35 12.93 6.82 2.60
N MET A 36 13.48 5.64 2.95
CA MET A 36 12.71 4.47 3.35
C MET A 36 11.82 4.66 4.59
N LYS A 37 12.28 5.42 5.59
CA LYS A 37 11.50 5.67 6.82
C LYS A 37 10.18 6.40 6.50
N ARG A 38 10.23 7.42 5.64
CA ARG A 38 9.05 8.18 5.20
C ARG A 38 8.15 7.35 4.28
N ALA A 39 8.75 6.52 3.42
CA ALA A 39 8.00 5.61 2.56
C ALA A 39 7.16 4.59 3.34
N LYS A 40 7.72 3.97 4.39
CA LYS A 40 6.96 3.04 5.26
C LYS A 40 5.74 3.72 5.88
N VAL A 41 5.91 4.91 6.44
CA VAL A 41 4.81 5.68 7.06
C VAL A 41 3.75 6.08 6.03
N ALA A 42 4.18 6.57 4.86
CA ALA A 42 3.27 6.95 3.78
C ALA A 42 2.48 5.74 3.26
N LEU A 43 3.14 4.59 3.12
CA LEU A 43 2.51 3.34 2.72
C LEU A 43 1.51 2.85 3.76
N ALA A 44 1.84 2.87 5.05
CA ALA A 44 0.93 2.49 6.13
C ALA A 44 -0.35 3.33 6.12
N ARG A 45 -0.23 4.65 5.93
CA ARG A 45 -1.40 5.55 5.81
C ARG A 45 -2.25 5.21 4.60
N LYS A 46 -1.63 4.99 3.44
CA LYS A 46 -2.36 4.66 2.22
C LYS A 46 -3.03 3.28 2.29
N LEU A 47 -2.40 2.30 2.94
CA LEU A 47 -2.99 1.00 3.22
C LEU A 47 -4.27 1.14 4.05
N GLY A 48 -4.26 1.95 5.11
CA GLY A 48 -5.46 2.20 5.93
C GLY A 48 -6.62 2.76 5.11
N VAL A 49 -6.35 3.73 4.22
CA VAL A 49 -7.38 4.31 3.34
C VAL A 49 -7.92 3.27 2.36
N VAL A 50 -7.06 2.48 1.72
CA VAL A 50 -7.48 1.45 0.75
C VAL A 50 -8.32 0.37 1.42
N LEU A 51 -7.88 -0.15 2.57
CA LEU A 51 -8.61 -1.17 3.31
C LEU A 51 -9.97 -0.65 3.78
N HIS A 52 -10.03 0.59 4.25
CA HIS A 52 -11.30 1.22 4.65
C HIS A 52 -12.24 1.39 3.45
N ARG A 53 -11.74 1.79 2.28
CA ARG A 53 -12.57 1.92 1.07
C ARG A 53 -13.07 0.57 0.56
N MET A 54 -12.20 -0.44 0.54
CA MET A 54 -12.61 -1.81 0.21
C MET A 54 -13.73 -2.32 1.12
N TRP A 55 -13.64 -2.03 2.42
CA TRP A 55 -14.67 -2.40 3.39
C TRP A 55 -16.00 -1.70 3.12
N VAL A 56 -15.98 -0.38 2.89
CA VAL A 56 -17.20 0.41 2.62
C VAL A 56 -17.84 0.01 1.29
N ASP A 57 -17.05 -0.18 0.24
CA ASP A 57 -17.53 -0.46 -1.11
C ASP A 57 -17.77 -1.97 -1.35
N ALA A 58 -17.49 -2.83 -0.36
CA ALA A 58 -17.50 -4.30 -0.48
C ALA A 58 -16.68 -4.81 -1.69
N THR A 59 -15.53 -4.19 -1.96
CA THR A 59 -14.67 -4.51 -3.11
C THR A 59 -13.38 -5.21 -2.70
N GLU A 60 -12.84 -6.01 -3.61
CA GLU A 60 -11.56 -6.69 -3.42
C GLU A 60 -10.34 -5.80 -3.72
N PHE A 61 -9.17 -6.22 -3.21
CA PHE A 61 -7.93 -5.49 -3.43
C PHE A 61 -7.46 -5.60 -4.89
N ARG A 62 -7.35 -4.44 -5.56
CA ARG A 62 -6.90 -4.34 -6.96
C ARG A 62 -5.39 -4.29 -7.06
N TRP A 63 -4.79 -5.41 -7.50
CA TRP A 63 -3.34 -5.54 -7.67
C TRP A 63 -2.77 -4.68 -8.81
N SER A 64 -3.54 -4.52 -9.88
CA SER A 64 -3.28 -3.63 -11.00
C SER A 64 -4.45 -2.67 -11.19
N LYS A 65 -4.25 -1.60 -11.95
CA LYS A 65 -5.36 -0.78 -12.44
C LYS A 65 -6.18 -1.71 -13.33
N ALA A 66 -7.34 -2.20 -12.85
CA ALA A 66 -8.21 -3.01 -13.71
C ALA A 66 -8.46 -2.19 -14.97
N ALA A 67 -8.30 -2.81 -16.15
CA ALA A 67 -8.64 -2.17 -17.40
C ALA A 67 -10.05 -1.62 -17.25
N THR A 68 -10.19 -0.31 -17.33
CA THR A 68 -11.50 0.32 -17.46
C THR A 68 -12.07 -0.24 -18.74
N MET A 69 -12.93 -1.25 -18.66
CA MET A 69 -13.89 -1.50 -19.73
C MET A 69 -14.86 -0.32 -19.64
N ALA A 70 -14.76 0.53 -20.66
CA ALA A 70 -15.72 1.59 -20.92
C ALA A 70 -17.09 0.98 -21.25
#